data_AF-A0A9D8MTT8-F1
#
_entry.id   AF-A0A9D8MTT8-F1
#
_cell.length_a   1.000
_cell.length_b   1.000
_cell.length_c   1.000
_cell.angle_alpha   90.00
_cell.angle_beta   90.00
_cell.angle_gamma   90.00
#
_symmetry.space_group_name_H-M   'P 1'
#
loop_
_entity.id
_entity.type
_entity.pdbx_description
1 polymer ?
#
loop_
_entity_poly.entity_id
_entity_poly.type
_entity_poly.pdbx_seq_one_letter_code
_entity_poly.pdbx_strand_id
1 'polypeptide(L)'
;MIIQHPMLWCAIALMAGIALGLNFPLPYYLPLLIICVIACTLLRKTRWHDVLTLVVWVLMGCCRADPLIDNGQWTIDNGQWTMFNELRDALIGRLERSGVSPQTLALGEALVVGKKDDLKFETKQAYRSVGASHLLALSGMHLGILYGFLYFFLVRWFRFSKWRWHILPLILLCLWGYALIAGMPVSLVRAALMLSILTIVSLMQYDTDSLHPLALSAIIILLIAPEELLSVSFQLSFVAVFFILALWRPICDMFPRMPWIVRLFAVSCVASLGTMPLVCYYFHQMPLLAPFLSVILIPLTTIIIYLTIAAMAVPIAPLGWLLNNIVALQQGIIERAGSIPFATLTNLYPSKALIALIYGAMVVAIVRLISRAS
;
A
#
# COMPACT_ATOMS: atom_id res chain seq x y z
N MET A 1 19.00 25.49 -12.17
CA MET A 1 17.55 25.55 -12.47
C MET A 1 16.73 24.71 -11.47
N ILE A 2 17.08 24.71 -10.18
CA ILE A 2 16.42 23.91 -9.12
C ILE A 2 15.60 24.80 -8.17
N ILE A 3 15.93 26.10 -8.10
CA ILE A 3 15.41 27.07 -7.13
C ILE A 3 14.05 27.69 -7.54
N GLN A 4 13.60 27.47 -8.78
CA GLN A 4 12.29 27.96 -9.25
C GLN A 4 11.17 26.92 -9.16
N HIS A 5 11.44 25.74 -8.58
CA HIS A 5 10.41 24.70 -8.49
C HIS A 5 9.40 25.04 -7.37
N PRO A 6 8.08 25.06 -7.66
CA PRO A 6 7.03 25.33 -6.66
C PRO A 6 7.11 24.39 -5.45
N MET A 7 7.56 23.15 -5.66
CA MET A 7 7.74 22.15 -4.61
C MET A 7 8.81 22.51 -3.58
N LEU A 8 9.87 23.24 -3.96
CA LEU A 8 10.90 23.68 -3.03
C LEU A 8 10.33 24.71 -2.05
N TRP A 9 9.49 25.63 -2.55
CA TRP A 9 8.82 26.62 -1.73
C TRP A 9 7.72 26.02 -0.85
N CYS A 10 6.99 25.01 -1.34
CA CYS A 10 6.06 24.24 -0.50
C CYS A 10 6.79 23.46 0.60
N ALA A 11 7.94 22.86 0.30
CA ALA A 11 8.77 22.16 1.29
C ALA A 11 9.35 23.13 2.33
N ILE A 12 9.82 24.31 1.92
CA ILE A 12 10.34 25.34 2.84
C ILE A 12 9.21 25.92 3.71
N ALA A 13 8.04 26.22 3.13
CA ALA A 13 6.88 26.71 3.87
C ALA A 13 6.32 25.66 4.85
N LEU A 14 6.35 24.38 4.47
CA LEU A 14 5.99 23.26 5.33
C LEU A 14 7.00 23.09 6.47
N MET A 15 8.31 23.13 6.20
CA MET A 15 9.35 23.08 7.24
C MET A 15 9.28 24.28 8.18
N ALA A 16 8.95 25.47 7.68
CA ALA A 16 8.70 26.64 8.50
C ALA A 16 7.42 26.48 9.36
N GLY A 17 6.35 25.92 8.81
CA GLY A 17 5.13 25.58 9.55
C GLY A 17 5.36 24.55 10.65
N ILE A 18 6.19 23.53 10.39
CA ILE A 18 6.62 22.52 11.37
C ILE A 18 7.49 23.15 12.46
N ALA A 19 8.47 24.00 12.11
CA ALA A 19 9.33 24.68 13.06
C ALA A 19 8.58 25.67 13.97
N LEU A 20 7.52 26.29 13.44
CA LEU A 20 6.62 27.18 14.19
C LEU A 20 5.66 26.38 15.08
N GLY A 21 5.11 25.27 14.57
CA GLY A 21 4.24 24.35 15.32
C GLY A 21 4.91 23.65 16.49
N LEU A 22 6.25 23.53 16.46
CA LEU A 22 7.05 23.00 17.56
C LEU A 22 7.25 23.98 18.73
N ASN A 23 7.05 25.29 18.54
CA ASN A 23 7.48 26.33 19.49
C ASN A 23 6.37 27.22 20.10
N PHE A 24 5.15 27.28 19.53
CA PHE A 24 4.12 28.22 20.00
C PHE A 24 2.69 27.63 20.11
N PRO A 25 1.82 28.11 21.03
CA PRO A 25 0.42 27.67 21.13
C PRO A 25 -0.56 28.41 20.18
N LEU A 26 -1.74 27.80 19.96
CA LEU A 26 -2.79 28.11 18.97
C LEU A 26 -3.16 29.61 18.74
N PRO A 27 -3.16 30.51 19.74
CA PRO A 27 -3.63 31.89 19.53
C PRO A 27 -2.67 32.79 18.72
N TYR A 28 -1.39 32.43 18.61
CA TYR A 28 -0.36 33.29 17.99
C TYR A 28 -0.25 33.12 16.45
N TYR A 29 -1.01 32.20 15.85
CA TYR A 29 -0.89 31.84 14.43
C TYR A 29 -1.61 32.78 13.46
N LEU A 30 -2.74 33.37 13.88
CA LEU A 30 -3.57 34.21 13.00
C LEU A 30 -2.83 35.47 12.49
N PRO A 31 -2.10 36.24 13.33
CA PRO A 31 -1.40 37.44 12.89
C PRO A 31 -0.20 37.13 11.99
N LEU A 32 0.54 36.05 12.27
CA LEU A 32 1.71 35.64 11.48
C LEU A 32 1.28 35.14 10.08
N LEU A 33 0.14 34.45 10.01
CA LEU A 33 -0.47 33.98 8.77
C LEU A 33 -0.93 35.15 7.88
N ILE A 34 -1.48 36.22 8.48
CA ILE A 34 -1.83 37.45 7.78
C ILE A 34 -0.57 38.14 7.23
N ILE A 35 0.52 38.23 8.00
CA ILE A 35 1.78 38.85 7.56
C ILE A 35 2.43 38.05 6.41
N CYS A 36 2.45 36.71 6.47
CA CYS A 36 2.99 35.86 5.40
C CYS A 36 2.15 35.94 4.12
N VAL A 37 0.82 36.01 4.23
CA VAL A 37 -0.08 36.20 3.08
C VAL A 37 0.12 37.59 2.43
N ILE A 38 0.32 38.64 3.24
CA ILE A 38 0.63 39.99 2.76
C ILE A 38 2.02 40.04 2.10
N ALA A 39 3.03 39.38 2.66
CA ALA A 39 4.37 39.32 2.08
C ALA A 39 4.40 38.55 0.73
N CYS A 40 3.64 37.45 0.62
CA CYS A 40 3.52 36.68 -0.63
C CYS A 40 2.67 37.35 -1.71
N THR A 41 1.71 38.20 -1.34
CA THR A 41 0.93 39.01 -2.31
C THR A 41 1.72 40.23 -2.82
N LEU A 42 2.68 40.74 -2.03
CA LEU A 42 3.61 41.80 -2.46
C LEU A 42 4.72 41.30 -3.40
N LEU A 43 5.04 40.00 -3.39
CA LEU A 43 5.93 39.38 -4.38
C LEU A 43 5.18 39.20 -5.70
N ARG A 44 5.40 40.14 -6.63
CA ARG A 44 4.61 40.45 -7.85
C ARG A 44 4.52 39.35 -8.94
N LYS A 45 4.60 38.05 -8.61
CA LYS A 45 4.61 36.92 -9.59
C LYS A 45 3.79 35.68 -9.20
N THR A 46 2.99 35.70 -8.15
CA THR A 46 2.26 34.52 -7.62
C THR A 46 0.76 34.56 -8.01
N ARG A 47 0.19 33.44 -8.46
CA ARG A 47 -1.26 33.32 -8.77
C ARG A 47 -2.03 33.03 -7.48
N TRP A 48 -3.27 33.50 -7.37
CA TRP A 48 -4.11 33.35 -6.17
C TRP A 48 -4.32 31.89 -5.71
N HIS A 49 -4.31 30.93 -6.63
CA HIS A 49 -4.39 29.49 -6.33
C HIS A 49 -3.15 28.97 -5.59
N ASP A 50 -1.96 29.53 -5.84
CA ASP A 50 -0.71 29.12 -5.19
C ASP A 50 -0.71 29.56 -3.72
N VAL A 51 -1.26 30.76 -3.44
CA VAL A 51 -1.44 31.30 -2.08
C VAL A 51 -2.46 30.49 -1.30
N LEU A 52 -3.57 30.10 -1.93
CA LEU A 52 -4.60 29.27 -1.30
C LEU A 52 -4.05 27.88 -0.94
N THR A 53 -3.24 27.30 -1.84
CA THR A 53 -2.58 26.02 -1.62
C THR A 53 -1.59 26.11 -0.45
N LEU A 54 -0.74 27.15 -0.42
CA LEU A 54 0.18 27.42 0.69
C LEU A 54 -0.53 27.58 2.04
N VAL A 55 -1.65 28.32 2.09
CA VAL A 55 -2.44 28.50 3.31
C VAL A 55 -3.04 27.17 3.78
N VAL A 56 -3.58 26.35 2.88
CA VAL A 56 -4.12 25.02 3.22
C VAL A 56 -3.04 24.09 3.77
N TRP A 57 -1.85 24.07 3.17
CA TRP A 57 -0.75 23.22 3.63
C TRP A 57 -0.14 23.68 4.97
N VAL A 58 -0.10 24.99 5.23
CA VAL A 58 0.30 25.54 6.54
C VAL A 58 -0.75 25.21 7.60
N LEU A 59 -2.05 25.37 7.29
CA LEU A 59 -3.14 25.01 8.21
C LEU A 59 -3.18 23.51 8.51
N MET A 60 -2.90 22.66 7.52
CA MET A 60 -2.78 21.22 7.73
C MET A 60 -1.55 20.83 8.55
N GLY A 61 -0.42 21.51 8.40
CA GLY A 61 0.76 21.32 9.25
C GLY A 61 0.57 21.75 10.70
N CYS A 62 -0.37 22.66 10.96
CA CYS A 62 -0.73 23.10 12.32
C CYS A 62 -1.69 22.15 13.05
N CYS A 63 -2.36 21.23 12.34
CA CYS A 63 -3.23 20.22 12.95
C CYS A 63 -2.37 19.11 13.58
N ARG A 64 -2.08 19.25 14.87
CA ARG A 64 -1.29 18.32 15.68
C ARG A 64 -1.94 16.92 15.74
N ALA A 65 -1.13 15.87 15.55
CA ALA A 65 -1.49 14.47 15.74
C ALA A 65 -1.40 14.07 17.22
N ASP A 66 -2.49 13.51 17.75
CA ASP A 66 -2.55 12.79 19.03
C ASP A 66 -1.95 11.36 18.87
N PRO A 67 -1.68 10.61 19.95
CA PRO A 67 -1.12 9.25 19.89
C PRO A 67 -2.20 8.27 19.41
N LEU A 68 -2.49 8.33 18.12
CA LEU A 68 -3.61 7.66 17.45
C LEU A 68 -3.23 6.32 16.83
N ILE A 69 -2.05 5.75 17.06
CA ILE A 69 -1.63 4.49 16.43
C ILE A 69 -0.96 3.57 17.47
N ASP A 70 -1.58 2.42 17.76
CA ASP A 70 -1.00 1.33 18.55
C ASP A 70 -1.07 0.02 17.74
N ASN A 71 0.01 -0.75 17.72
CA ASN A 71 0.15 -2.02 16.99
C ASN A 71 -0.27 -1.98 15.50
N GLY A 72 -0.12 -0.83 14.83
CA GLY A 72 -0.49 -0.65 13.42
C GLY A 72 -2.00 -0.53 13.16
N GLN A 73 -2.78 -0.24 14.20
CA GLN A 73 -4.19 0.13 14.15
C GLN A 73 -4.39 1.50 14.79
N TRP A 74 -5.40 2.23 14.31
CA TRP A 74 -5.67 3.56 14.80
C TRP A 74 -6.41 3.50 16.16
N THR A 75 -5.82 4.00 17.24
CA THR A 75 -6.42 4.12 18.58
C THR A 75 -7.41 5.28 18.60
N ILE A 76 -8.54 5.12 17.93
CA ILE A 76 -9.67 6.05 18.00
C ILE A 76 -10.69 5.45 18.97
N ASP A 77 -11.14 6.26 19.94
CA ASP A 77 -12.07 5.88 21.01
C ASP A 77 -13.20 4.93 20.56
N ASN A 78 -13.46 3.92 21.40
CA ASN A 78 -14.34 2.77 21.13
C ASN A 78 -15.75 3.10 20.60
N GLY A 79 -16.24 4.32 20.82
CA GLY A 79 -17.55 4.77 20.34
C GLY A 79 -17.64 5.03 18.82
N GLN A 80 -16.55 5.42 18.16
CA GLN A 80 -16.56 5.84 16.74
C GLN A 80 -16.51 4.66 15.75
N TRP A 81 -16.00 3.50 16.17
CA TRP A 81 -15.92 2.30 15.33
C TRP A 81 -17.15 1.39 15.41
N THR A 82 -18.10 1.66 16.31
CA THR A 82 -19.28 0.81 16.55
C THR A 82 -20.06 0.49 15.27
N MET A 83 -20.43 1.51 14.50
CA MET A 83 -21.12 1.35 13.21
C MET A 83 -20.32 0.51 12.21
N PHE A 84 -19.01 0.72 12.12
CA PHE A 84 -18.16 -0.06 11.22
C PHE A 84 -18.04 -1.51 11.69
N ASN A 85 -17.89 -1.75 12.99
CA ASN A 85 -17.85 -3.10 13.57
C ASN A 85 -19.17 -3.84 13.33
N GLU A 86 -20.31 -3.19 13.54
CA GLU A 86 -21.63 -3.77 13.22
C GLU A 86 -21.76 -4.10 11.73
N LEU A 87 -21.28 -3.23 10.84
CA LEU A 87 -21.26 -3.51 9.40
C LEU A 87 -20.35 -4.69 9.06
N ARG A 88 -19.17 -4.78 9.69
CA ARG A 88 -18.26 -5.94 9.54
C ARG A 88 -18.94 -7.22 9.96
N ASP A 89 -19.54 -7.24 11.15
CA ASP A 89 -20.22 -8.42 11.70
C ASP A 89 -21.42 -8.83 10.82
N ALA A 90 -22.15 -7.85 10.27
CA ALA A 90 -23.22 -8.11 9.31
C ALA A 90 -22.68 -8.74 8.01
N LEU A 91 -21.57 -8.24 7.46
CA LEU A 91 -20.93 -8.81 6.25
C LEU A 91 -20.40 -10.22 6.50
N ILE A 92 -19.81 -10.46 7.67
CA ILE A 92 -19.32 -11.77 8.11
C ILE A 92 -20.50 -12.75 8.22
N GLY A 93 -21.59 -12.35 8.88
CA GLY A 93 -22.79 -13.19 8.97
C GLY A 93 -23.43 -13.50 7.61
N ARG A 94 -23.29 -12.62 6.61
CA ARG A 94 -23.70 -12.94 5.22
C ARG A 94 -22.76 -13.96 4.59
N LEU A 95 -21.45 -13.82 4.78
CA LEU A 95 -20.48 -14.80 4.30
C LEU A 95 -20.73 -16.19 4.93
N GLU A 96 -20.98 -16.27 6.24
CA GLU A 96 -21.33 -17.51 6.93
C GLU A 96 -22.57 -18.18 6.33
N ARG A 97 -23.63 -17.41 6.06
CA ARG A 97 -24.88 -17.91 5.43
C ARG A 97 -24.67 -18.51 4.04
N SER A 98 -23.57 -18.18 3.36
CA SER A 98 -23.23 -18.80 2.08
C SER A 98 -22.73 -20.26 2.21
N GLY A 99 -22.55 -20.78 3.43
CA GLY A 99 -22.15 -22.17 3.67
C GLY A 99 -20.64 -22.40 3.54
N VAL A 100 -19.83 -21.36 3.79
CA VAL A 100 -18.37 -21.48 3.82
C VAL A 100 -17.89 -22.30 5.02
N SER A 101 -16.77 -23.00 4.85
CA SER A 101 -16.10 -23.68 5.96
C SER A 101 -15.53 -22.67 6.96
N PRO A 102 -15.30 -23.04 8.24
CA PRO A 102 -14.71 -22.14 9.23
C PRO A 102 -13.33 -21.59 8.80
N GLN A 103 -12.55 -22.40 8.08
CA GLN A 103 -11.23 -21.98 7.60
C GLN A 103 -11.32 -20.99 6.44
N THR A 104 -12.30 -21.19 5.55
CA THR A 104 -12.62 -20.27 4.46
C THR A 104 -13.19 -18.95 4.98
N LEU A 105 -14.04 -19.03 6.01
CA LEU A 105 -14.58 -17.87 6.71
C LEU A 105 -13.46 -17.01 7.30
N ALA A 106 -12.59 -17.59 8.14
CA ALA A 106 -11.47 -16.88 8.75
C ALA A 106 -10.51 -16.26 7.73
N LEU A 107 -10.30 -16.92 6.58
CA LEU A 107 -9.49 -16.35 5.51
C LEU A 107 -10.22 -15.20 4.80
N GLY A 108 -11.52 -15.34 4.50
CA GLY A 108 -12.32 -14.28 3.90
C GLY A 108 -12.42 -13.03 4.79
N GLU A 109 -12.59 -13.22 6.09
CA GLU A 109 -12.53 -12.17 7.11
C GLU A 109 -11.20 -11.42 7.08
N ALA A 110 -10.08 -12.15 7.08
CA ALA A 110 -8.76 -11.55 7.07
C ALA A 110 -8.48 -10.77 5.77
N LEU A 111 -8.91 -11.31 4.62
CA LEU A 111 -8.60 -10.75 3.30
C LEU A 111 -9.55 -9.62 2.86
N VAL A 112 -10.77 -9.55 3.40
CA VAL A 112 -11.74 -8.52 3.01
C VAL A 112 -11.97 -7.53 4.15
N VAL A 113 -12.17 -8.04 5.38
CA VAL A 113 -12.59 -7.24 6.54
C VAL A 113 -11.40 -6.82 7.41
N GLY A 114 -10.26 -7.50 7.29
CA GLY A 114 -9.03 -7.21 8.02
C GLY A 114 -8.96 -7.84 9.41
N LYS A 115 -9.98 -8.61 9.80
CA LYS A 115 -10.01 -9.34 11.08
C LYS A 115 -9.17 -10.61 10.96
N LYS A 116 -8.07 -10.68 11.71
CA LYS A 116 -7.10 -11.78 11.64
C LYS A 116 -7.11 -12.68 12.87
N ASP A 117 -8.01 -12.41 13.81
CA ASP A 117 -8.05 -13.07 15.12
C ASP A 117 -8.43 -14.54 14.98
N ASP A 118 -9.32 -14.83 14.04
CA ASP A 118 -9.86 -16.17 13.78
C ASP A 118 -8.91 -17.04 12.90
N LEU A 119 -7.81 -16.47 12.41
CA LEU A 119 -6.78 -17.22 11.67
C LEU A 119 -5.87 -18.01 12.62
N LYS A 120 -5.94 -19.35 12.52
CA LYS A 120 -5.07 -20.29 13.23
C LYS A 120 -3.58 -19.98 13.03
N PHE A 121 -2.81 -20.18 14.09
CA PHE A 121 -1.35 -20.01 14.08
C PHE A 121 -0.67 -20.85 12.99
N GLU A 122 -1.10 -22.10 12.83
CA GLU A 122 -0.60 -23.04 11.80
C GLU A 122 -0.75 -22.46 10.39
N THR A 123 -1.90 -21.85 10.08
CA THR A 123 -2.12 -21.20 8.79
C THR A 123 -1.19 -19.99 8.62
N LYS A 124 -1.06 -19.14 9.65
CA LYS A 124 -0.11 -18.00 9.60
C LYS A 124 1.33 -18.49 9.38
N GLN A 125 1.73 -19.58 10.02
CA GLN A 125 3.06 -20.18 9.88
C GLN A 125 3.28 -20.79 8.49
N ALA A 126 2.30 -21.49 7.93
CA ALA A 126 2.38 -22.05 6.59
C ALA A 126 2.55 -20.96 5.51
N TYR A 127 1.84 -19.83 5.63
CA TYR A 127 2.03 -18.69 4.73
C TYR A 127 3.39 -17.98 4.95
N ARG A 128 3.93 -18.00 6.17
CA ARG A 128 5.27 -17.48 6.47
C ARG A 128 6.36 -18.33 5.82
N SER A 129 6.30 -19.64 5.96
CA SER A 129 7.34 -20.53 5.40
C SER A 129 7.44 -20.39 3.88
N VAL A 130 6.33 -20.29 3.17
CA VAL A 130 6.36 -20.14 1.70
C VAL A 130 6.59 -18.69 1.22
N GLY A 131 6.80 -17.73 2.13
CA GLY A 131 6.99 -16.31 1.79
C GLY A 131 5.74 -15.57 1.33
N ALA A 132 4.56 -16.15 1.55
CA ALA A 132 3.25 -15.61 1.17
C ALA A 132 2.56 -14.80 2.28
N SER A 133 3.29 -14.41 3.34
CA SER A 133 2.71 -13.63 4.46
C SER A 133 2.09 -12.30 4.05
N HIS A 134 2.61 -11.71 2.98
CA HIS A 134 2.08 -10.47 2.40
C HIS A 134 0.67 -10.64 1.80
N LEU A 135 0.22 -11.87 1.55
CA LEU A 135 -1.14 -12.17 1.11
C LEU A 135 -2.13 -12.14 2.28
N LEU A 136 -1.73 -12.58 3.48
CA LEU A 136 -2.59 -12.56 4.68
C LEU A 136 -2.74 -11.15 5.30
N ALA A 137 -1.83 -10.24 4.95
CA ALA A 137 -1.96 -8.85 5.33
C ALA A 137 -2.76 -8.11 4.26
N LEU A 138 -3.83 -7.41 4.66
CA LEU A 138 -4.47 -6.41 3.82
C LEU A 138 -3.41 -5.43 3.31
N SER A 139 -3.10 -5.54 2.02
CA SER A 139 -1.94 -4.92 1.39
C SER A 139 -2.38 -4.04 0.22
N GLY A 140 -1.44 -3.25 -0.31
CA GLY A 140 -1.71 -2.44 -1.49
C GLY A 140 -2.10 -3.23 -2.73
N MET A 141 -1.78 -4.53 -2.78
CA MET A 141 -2.30 -5.43 -3.80
C MET A 141 -3.83 -5.57 -3.72
N HIS A 142 -4.40 -5.74 -2.53
CA HIS A 142 -5.85 -5.86 -2.33
C HIS A 142 -6.56 -4.59 -2.81
N LEU A 143 -6.00 -3.43 -2.45
CA LEU A 143 -6.54 -2.15 -2.86
C LEU A 143 -6.34 -1.88 -4.37
N GLY A 144 -5.22 -2.32 -4.94
CA GLY A 144 -4.96 -2.26 -6.39
C GLY A 144 -5.90 -3.15 -7.20
N ILE A 145 -6.24 -4.33 -6.69
CA ILE A 145 -7.25 -5.23 -7.26
C ILE A 145 -8.62 -4.52 -7.26
N LEU A 146 -9.03 -3.96 -6.11
CA LEU A 146 -10.29 -3.23 -5.99
C LEU A 146 -10.34 -2.01 -6.92
N TYR A 147 -9.23 -1.25 -6.99
CA TYR A 147 -9.08 -0.13 -7.93
C TYR A 147 -9.22 -0.60 -9.39
N GLY A 148 -8.56 -1.69 -9.78
CA GLY A 148 -8.63 -2.24 -11.13
C GLY A 148 -10.04 -2.72 -11.49
N PHE A 149 -10.72 -3.38 -10.56
CA PHE A 149 -12.13 -3.78 -10.69
C PHE A 149 -13.03 -2.56 -10.92
N LEU A 150 -12.98 -1.58 -10.01
CA LEU A 150 -13.78 -0.36 -10.12
C LEU A 150 -13.47 0.40 -11.40
N TYR A 151 -12.19 0.55 -11.75
CA TYR A 151 -11.77 1.21 -12.98
C TYR A 151 -12.29 0.48 -14.23
N PHE A 152 -12.22 -0.85 -14.29
CA PHE A 152 -12.75 -1.62 -15.42
C PHE A 152 -14.26 -1.41 -15.57
N PHE A 153 -15.04 -1.57 -14.50
CA PHE A 153 -16.49 -1.40 -14.56
C PHE A 153 -16.91 0.04 -14.86
N LEU A 154 -16.33 1.03 -14.18
CA LEU A 154 -16.75 2.44 -14.33
C LEU A 154 -16.21 3.09 -15.61
N VAL A 155 -15.01 2.72 -16.08
CA VAL A 155 -14.36 3.38 -17.23
C VAL A 155 -14.51 2.59 -18.53
N ARG A 156 -14.32 1.25 -18.50
CA ARG A 156 -14.29 0.41 -19.71
C ARG A 156 -15.70 0.05 -20.20
N TRP A 157 -16.59 -0.35 -19.30
CA TRP A 157 -17.96 -0.77 -19.65
C TRP A 157 -18.77 0.38 -20.23
N PHE A 158 -18.56 1.56 -19.67
CA PHE A 158 -19.38 2.73 -19.93
C PHE A 158 -18.78 3.66 -21.03
N ARG A 159 -17.55 3.38 -21.53
CA ARG A 159 -16.80 4.19 -22.54
C ARG A 159 -16.66 5.69 -22.20
N PHE A 160 -16.53 6.03 -20.92
CA PHE A 160 -16.49 7.43 -20.43
C PHE A 160 -15.09 8.06 -20.47
N SER A 161 -14.48 8.17 -21.65
CA SER A 161 -13.18 8.87 -21.80
C SER A 161 -13.23 10.33 -21.33
N LYS A 162 -14.39 10.99 -21.44
CA LYS A 162 -14.58 12.43 -21.14
C LYS A 162 -14.86 12.75 -19.65
N TRP A 163 -15.12 11.75 -18.79
CA TRP A 163 -15.55 11.96 -17.39
C TRP A 163 -14.53 11.48 -16.35
N ARG A 164 -13.25 11.33 -16.75
CA ARG A 164 -12.15 10.94 -15.85
C ARG A 164 -12.12 11.77 -14.56
N TRP A 165 -12.42 13.06 -14.66
CA TRP A 165 -12.50 14.02 -13.54
C TRP A 165 -13.62 13.70 -12.53
N HIS A 166 -14.67 12.98 -12.91
CA HIS A 166 -15.77 12.60 -12.02
C HIS A 166 -15.63 11.17 -11.49
N ILE A 167 -15.11 10.26 -12.33
CA ILE A 167 -15.00 8.84 -11.99
C ILE A 167 -13.84 8.56 -11.03
N LEU A 168 -12.69 9.19 -11.25
CA LEU A 168 -11.50 8.92 -10.43
C LEU A 168 -11.69 9.33 -8.95
N PRO A 169 -12.28 10.49 -8.62
CA PRO A 169 -12.64 10.80 -7.23
C PRO A 169 -13.63 9.82 -6.61
N LEU A 170 -14.61 9.34 -7.39
CA LEU A 170 -15.57 8.33 -6.91
C LEU A 170 -14.87 7.00 -6.58
N ILE A 171 -13.94 6.56 -7.43
CA ILE A 171 -13.13 5.37 -7.15
C ILE A 171 -12.33 5.57 -5.86
N LEU A 172 -11.66 6.72 -5.69
CA LEU A 172 -10.92 7.01 -4.46
C LEU A 172 -11.84 7.00 -3.23
N LEU A 173 -13.04 7.57 -3.33
CA LEU A 173 -14.04 7.54 -2.26
C LEU A 173 -14.39 6.10 -1.88
N CYS A 174 -14.63 5.22 -2.86
CA CYS A 174 -14.88 3.80 -2.61
C CYS A 174 -13.67 3.10 -1.95
N LEU A 175 -12.44 3.41 -2.37
CA LEU A 175 -11.22 2.84 -1.78
C LEU A 175 -11.02 3.27 -0.32
N TRP A 176 -11.24 4.55 -0.01
CA TRP A 176 -11.16 5.05 1.36
C TRP A 176 -12.32 4.55 2.22
N GLY A 177 -13.52 4.44 1.66
CA GLY A 177 -14.66 3.78 2.31
C GLY A 177 -14.35 2.32 2.66
N TYR A 178 -13.73 1.58 1.74
CA TYR A 178 -13.23 0.24 2.01
C TYR A 178 -12.15 0.24 3.10
N ALA A 179 -11.19 1.18 3.07
CA ALA A 179 -10.16 1.27 4.09
C ALA A 179 -10.75 1.51 5.49
N LEU A 180 -11.80 2.32 5.60
CA LEU A 180 -12.56 2.50 6.84
C LEU A 180 -13.24 1.19 7.26
N ILE A 181 -13.99 0.55 6.37
CA ILE A 181 -14.64 -0.74 6.65
C ILE A 181 -13.60 -1.78 7.06
N ALA A 182 -12.37 -1.76 6.54
CA ALA A 182 -11.32 -2.71 6.89
C ALA A 182 -10.53 -2.38 8.16
N GLY A 183 -10.81 -1.24 8.82
CA GLY A 183 -10.19 -0.85 10.10
C GLY A 183 -8.90 -0.06 9.92
N MET A 184 -8.72 0.52 8.74
CA MET A 184 -7.59 1.37 8.37
C MET A 184 -6.23 0.78 8.75
N PRO A 185 -5.93 -0.51 8.46
CA PRO A 185 -4.62 -1.05 8.75
C PRO A 185 -3.57 -0.21 8.02
N VAL A 186 -2.46 0.10 8.70
CA VAL A 186 -1.44 1.03 8.19
C VAL A 186 -0.99 0.67 6.77
N SER A 187 -0.83 -0.61 6.44
CA SER A 187 -0.53 -1.08 5.08
C SER A 187 -1.55 -0.66 4.02
N LEU A 188 -2.84 -0.63 4.36
CA LEU A 188 -3.92 -0.26 3.45
C LEU A 188 -4.02 1.26 3.28
N VAL A 189 -3.85 2.02 4.37
CA VAL A 189 -3.79 3.50 4.32
C VAL A 189 -2.66 3.97 3.41
N ARG A 190 -1.47 3.35 3.52
CA ARG A 190 -0.32 3.66 2.66
C ARG A 190 -0.63 3.44 1.19
N ALA A 191 -1.26 2.32 0.86
CA ALA A 191 -1.69 2.03 -0.50
C ALA A 191 -2.76 3.01 -1.01
N ALA A 192 -3.72 3.38 -0.16
CA ALA A 192 -4.77 4.34 -0.51
C ALA A 192 -4.19 5.72 -0.78
N LEU A 193 -3.21 6.16 0.02
CA LEU A 193 -2.46 7.40 -0.20
C LEU A 193 -1.69 7.36 -1.51
N MET A 194 -0.93 6.29 -1.79
CA MET A 194 -0.19 6.13 -3.04
C MET A 194 -1.12 6.19 -4.26
N LEU A 195 -2.23 5.45 -4.24
CA LEU A 195 -3.23 5.47 -5.31
C LEU A 195 -3.88 6.85 -5.46
N SER A 196 -4.14 7.56 -4.36
CA SER A 196 -4.68 8.93 -4.39
C SER A 196 -3.71 9.88 -5.09
N ILE A 197 -2.43 9.85 -4.71
CA ILE A 197 -1.38 10.70 -5.31
C ILE A 197 -1.24 10.39 -6.80
N LEU A 198 -1.12 9.11 -7.18
CA LEU A 198 -1.01 8.70 -8.58
C LEU A 198 -2.22 9.13 -9.40
N THR A 199 -3.41 9.03 -8.83
CA THR A 199 -4.66 9.45 -9.47
C THR A 199 -4.69 10.97 -9.70
N ILE A 200 -4.29 11.76 -8.70
CA ILE A 200 -4.22 13.22 -8.79
C ILE A 200 -3.21 13.64 -9.87
N VAL A 201 -1.99 13.05 -9.86
CA VAL A 201 -0.96 13.33 -10.86
C VAL A 201 -1.44 12.97 -12.27
N SER A 202 -2.13 11.84 -12.42
CA SER A 202 -2.73 11.43 -13.70
C SER A 202 -3.80 12.41 -14.18
N LEU A 203 -4.64 12.94 -13.28
CA LEU A 203 -5.64 13.97 -13.61
C LEU A 203 -4.98 15.27 -14.06
N MET A 204 -3.85 15.64 -13.46
CA MET A 204 -3.07 16.82 -13.83
C MET A 204 -2.31 16.66 -15.16
N GLN A 205 -2.37 15.47 -15.81
CA GLN A 205 -1.67 15.13 -17.05
C GLN A 205 -0.17 15.42 -17.00
N TYR A 206 0.42 15.33 -15.81
CA TYR A 206 1.85 15.57 -15.64
C TYR A 206 2.59 14.24 -15.81
N ASP A 207 3.52 14.17 -16.77
CA ASP A 207 4.43 13.05 -16.91
C ASP A 207 5.46 13.10 -15.77
N THR A 208 5.16 12.46 -14.65
CA THR A 208 6.11 12.27 -13.56
C THR A 208 6.73 10.88 -13.62
N ASP A 209 8.02 10.77 -13.34
CA ASP A 209 8.60 9.47 -13.02
C ASP A 209 7.93 8.87 -11.78
N SER A 210 7.58 7.58 -11.85
CA SER A 210 6.82 6.86 -10.82
C SER A 210 7.49 6.84 -9.44
N LEU A 211 8.78 7.15 -9.37
CA LEU A 211 9.53 7.30 -8.11
C LEU A 211 9.11 8.57 -7.33
N HIS A 212 8.62 9.62 -8.00
CA HIS A 212 8.19 10.85 -7.32
C HIS A 212 6.92 10.65 -6.47
N PRO A 213 5.83 10.02 -6.98
CA PRO A 213 4.69 9.65 -6.15
C PRO A 213 5.05 8.74 -4.98
N LEU A 214 6.00 7.81 -5.17
CA LEU A 214 6.50 6.95 -4.09
C LEU A 214 7.17 7.78 -2.98
N ALA A 215 8.10 8.68 -3.34
CA ALA A 215 8.77 9.55 -2.38
C ALA A 215 7.78 10.49 -1.66
N LEU A 216 6.83 11.08 -2.40
CA LEU A 216 5.81 11.95 -1.81
C LEU A 216 4.94 11.19 -0.81
N SER A 217 4.53 9.96 -1.14
CA SER A 217 3.74 9.13 -0.22
C SER A 217 4.53 8.82 1.06
N ALA A 218 5.81 8.47 0.95
CA ALA A 218 6.67 8.22 2.11
C ALA A 218 6.76 9.45 3.02
N ILE A 219 6.96 10.63 2.44
CA ILE A 219 7.02 11.90 3.18
C ILE A 219 5.69 12.14 3.91
N ILE A 220 4.55 12.04 3.22
CA ILE A 220 3.23 12.25 3.84
C ILE A 220 3.00 11.29 5.01
N ILE A 221 3.33 10.01 4.86
CA ILE A 221 3.16 9.00 5.93
C ILE A 221 4.07 9.34 7.12
N LEU A 222 5.34 9.67 6.88
CA LEU A 222 6.30 9.99 7.94
C LEU A 222 6.03 11.34 8.62
N LEU A 223 5.29 12.24 7.97
CA LEU A 223 4.81 13.48 8.58
C LEU A 223 3.66 13.23 9.57
N ILE A 224 2.82 12.23 9.30
CA ILE A 224 1.69 11.85 10.16
C ILE A 224 2.16 10.94 11.30
N ALA A 225 3.04 9.99 10.99
CA ALA A 225 3.51 8.95 11.90
C ALA A 225 5.02 8.69 11.67
N PRO A 226 5.92 9.48 12.29
CA PRO A 226 7.36 9.36 12.07
C PRO A 226 7.95 8.01 12.50
N GLU A 227 7.35 7.37 13.50
CA GLU A 227 7.70 6.04 13.98
C GLU A 227 7.57 4.95 12.90
N GLU A 228 6.75 5.18 11.87
CA GLU A 228 6.59 4.24 10.76
C GLU A 228 7.89 3.98 10.00
N LEU A 229 8.87 4.89 10.04
CA LEU A 229 10.18 4.64 9.41
C LEU A 229 10.84 3.36 9.94
N LEU A 230 10.62 3.06 11.22
CA LEU A 230 11.17 1.89 11.90
C LEU A 230 10.23 0.67 11.82
N SER A 231 9.02 0.83 11.28
CA SER A 231 8.08 -0.27 11.17
C SER A 231 8.50 -1.24 10.06
N VAL A 232 8.48 -2.54 10.37
CA VAL A 232 8.83 -3.61 9.42
C VAL A 232 7.92 -3.54 8.18
N SER A 233 6.65 -3.24 8.40
CA SER A 233 5.63 -3.11 7.36
C SER A 233 5.89 -1.94 6.42
N PHE A 234 6.38 -0.80 6.93
CA PHE A 234 6.84 0.34 6.13
C PHE A 234 8.00 -0.04 5.23
N GLN A 235 9.07 -0.55 5.85
CA GLN A 235 10.31 -0.89 5.17
C GLN A 235 10.10 -1.91 4.05
N LEU A 236 9.42 -3.02 4.32
CA LEU A 236 9.19 -4.07 3.31
C LEU A 236 8.38 -3.58 2.11
N SER A 237 7.33 -2.77 2.34
CA SER A 237 6.47 -2.29 1.25
C SER A 237 7.19 -1.26 0.37
N PHE A 238 7.85 -0.27 0.97
CA PHE A 238 8.53 0.79 0.21
C PHE A 238 9.74 0.25 -0.54
N VAL A 239 10.51 -0.65 0.09
CA VAL A 239 11.63 -1.32 -0.58
C VAL A 239 11.12 -2.17 -1.75
N ALA A 240 10.07 -2.97 -1.58
CA ALA A 240 9.50 -3.75 -2.69
C ALA A 240 9.12 -2.85 -3.88
N VAL A 241 8.34 -1.79 -3.64
CA VAL A 241 7.88 -0.90 -4.71
C VAL A 241 9.04 -0.13 -5.34
N PHE A 242 10.02 0.33 -4.55
CA PHE A 242 11.22 0.99 -5.06
C PHE A 242 11.97 0.10 -6.04
N PHE A 243 12.28 -1.14 -5.65
CA PHE A 243 13.01 -2.08 -6.52
C PHE A 243 12.23 -2.41 -7.79
N ILE A 244 10.90 -2.61 -7.69
CA ILE A 244 10.04 -2.80 -8.86
C ILE A 244 10.16 -1.59 -9.78
N LEU A 245 9.91 -0.38 -9.30
CA LEU A 245 9.90 0.82 -10.15
C LEU A 245 11.27 1.14 -10.74
N ALA A 246 12.35 0.93 -9.99
CA ALA A 246 13.72 1.21 -10.44
C ALA A 246 14.20 0.22 -11.52
N LEU A 247 13.83 -1.06 -11.42
CA LEU A 247 14.31 -2.10 -12.34
C LEU A 247 13.32 -2.45 -13.45
N TRP A 248 12.05 -2.06 -13.32
CA TRP A 248 11.01 -2.45 -14.29
C TRP A 248 11.28 -1.93 -15.70
N ARG A 249 11.61 -0.64 -15.86
CA ARG A 249 11.95 -0.03 -17.16
C ARG A 249 13.13 -0.77 -17.82
N PRO A 250 14.30 -0.90 -17.17
CA PRO A 250 15.43 -1.62 -17.76
C PRO A 250 15.15 -3.08 -18.13
N ILE A 251 14.35 -3.80 -17.34
CA ILE A 251 13.97 -5.19 -17.65
C ILE A 251 13.13 -5.24 -18.93
N CYS A 252 12.19 -4.30 -19.09
CA CYS A 252 11.36 -4.20 -20.28
C CYS A 252 12.18 -3.79 -21.51
N ASP A 253 13.17 -2.91 -21.36
CA ASP A 253 14.03 -2.46 -22.46
C ASP A 253 14.97 -3.59 -22.93
N MET A 254 15.48 -4.41 -22.00
CA MET A 254 16.33 -5.56 -22.30
C MET A 254 15.53 -6.73 -22.92
N PHE A 255 14.27 -6.90 -22.51
CA PHE A 255 13.39 -7.98 -22.99
C PHE A 255 12.04 -7.45 -23.48
N PRO A 256 12.00 -6.71 -24.61
CA PRO A 256 10.79 -6.02 -25.06
C PRO A 256 9.64 -6.97 -25.43
N ARG A 257 9.96 -8.17 -25.94
CA ARG A 257 8.99 -9.21 -26.34
C ARG A 257 8.68 -10.21 -25.23
N MET A 258 8.97 -9.89 -23.97
CA MET A 258 8.74 -10.80 -22.85
C MET A 258 7.24 -11.09 -22.66
N PRO A 259 6.82 -12.37 -22.65
CA PRO A 259 5.41 -12.73 -22.46
C PRO A 259 4.91 -12.33 -21.07
N TRP A 260 3.60 -12.10 -20.94
CA TRP A 260 2.98 -11.57 -19.72
C TRP A 260 3.28 -12.40 -18.47
N ILE A 261 3.39 -13.73 -18.59
CA ILE A 261 3.66 -14.60 -17.45
C ILE A 261 5.10 -14.43 -16.94
N VAL A 262 6.07 -14.22 -17.83
CA VAL A 262 7.46 -13.96 -17.48
C VAL A 262 7.59 -12.55 -16.90
N ARG A 263 6.77 -11.59 -17.34
CA ARG A 263 6.65 -10.26 -16.71
C ARG A 263 6.20 -10.35 -15.25
N LEU A 264 5.16 -11.13 -14.95
CA LEU A 264 4.70 -11.34 -13.57
C LEU A 264 5.76 -12.00 -12.69
N PHE A 265 6.46 -12.99 -13.24
CA PHE A 265 7.57 -13.65 -12.56
C PHE A 265 8.72 -12.67 -12.31
N ALA A 266 9.11 -11.85 -13.29
CA ALA A 266 10.16 -10.85 -13.15
C ALA A 266 9.84 -9.82 -12.05
N VAL A 267 8.60 -9.31 -12.01
CA VAL A 267 8.16 -8.40 -10.93
C VAL A 267 8.27 -9.09 -9.56
N SER A 268 7.83 -10.35 -9.47
CA SER A 268 7.88 -11.14 -8.22
C SER A 268 9.33 -11.37 -7.77
N CYS A 269 10.23 -11.68 -8.70
CA CYS A 269 11.66 -11.83 -8.43
C CYS A 269 12.30 -10.54 -7.95
N VAL A 270 12.03 -9.41 -8.63
CA VAL A 270 12.58 -8.10 -8.24
C VAL A 270 12.10 -7.68 -6.85
N ALA A 271 10.80 -7.83 -6.58
CA ALA A 271 10.22 -7.52 -5.27
C ALA A 271 10.81 -8.41 -4.16
N SER A 272 10.94 -9.71 -4.43
CA SER A 272 11.49 -10.67 -3.48
C SER A 272 12.97 -10.38 -3.22
N LEU A 273 13.78 -10.16 -4.26
CA LEU A 273 15.21 -9.82 -4.12
C LEU A 273 15.40 -8.54 -3.33
N GLY A 274 14.60 -7.50 -3.58
CA GLY A 274 14.66 -6.23 -2.85
C GLY A 274 14.34 -6.38 -1.37
N THR A 275 13.33 -7.19 -1.03
CA THR A 275 12.87 -7.36 0.35
C THR A 275 13.59 -8.44 1.14
N MET A 276 14.23 -9.39 0.46
CA MET A 276 14.84 -10.57 1.05
C MET A 276 15.84 -10.26 2.18
N PRO A 277 16.76 -9.28 2.08
CA PRO A 277 17.67 -8.97 3.17
C PRO A 277 16.96 -8.56 4.47
N LEU A 278 15.89 -7.76 4.36
CA LEU A 278 15.06 -7.37 5.50
C LEU A 278 14.22 -8.53 6.02
N VAL A 279 13.68 -9.37 5.13
CA VAL A 279 12.94 -10.58 5.53
C VAL A 279 13.84 -11.52 6.33
N CYS A 280 15.07 -11.76 5.88
CA CYS A 280 16.05 -12.56 6.61
C CYS A 280 16.41 -11.94 7.97
N TYR A 281 16.49 -10.61 8.07
CA TYR A 281 16.81 -9.91 9.30
C TYR A 281 15.69 -9.98 10.35
N TYR A 282 14.44 -9.72 9.96
CA TYR A 282 13.32 -9.66 10.88
C TYR A 282 12.66 -11.01 11.17
N PHE A 283 12.62 -11.90 10.17
CA PHE A 283 11.91 -13.18 10.28
C PHE A 283 12.84 -14.39 10.36
N HIS A 284 14.16 -14.19 10.23
CA HIS A 284 15.17 -15.26 10.31
C HIS A 284 14.95 -16.41 9.32
N GLN A 285 14.28 -16.11 8.20
CA GLN A 285 13.86 -17.06 7.19
C GLN A 285 14.07 -16.49 5.78
N MET A 286 14.43 -17.36 4.85
CA MET A 286 14.56 -17.04 3.42
C MET A 286 13.72 -18.01 2.60
N PRO A 287 12.49 -17.62 2.21
CA PRO A 287 11.60 -18.44 1.40
C PRO A 287 12.05 -18.40 -0.07
N LEU A 288 12.73 -19.44 -0.53
CA LEU A 288 13.30 -19.50 -1.89
C LEU A 288 12.22 -19.63 -2.97
N LEU A 289 11.10 -20.28 -2.63
CA LEU A 289 9.98 -20.49 -3.55
C LEU A 289 9.05 -19.28 -3.68
N ALA A 290 9.26 -18.21 -2.89
CA ALA A 290 8.36 -17.07 -2.83
C ALA A 290 8.07 -16.43 -4.21
N PRO A 291 9.05 -16.19 -5.11
CA PRO A 291 8.77 -15.60 -6.42
C PRO A 291 7.88 -16.49 -7.30
N PHE A 292 8.11 -17.81 -7.27
CA PHE A 292 7.35 -18.78 -8.06
C PHE A 292 5.92 -18.92 -7.54
N LEU A 293 5.77 -19.03 -6.21
CA LEU A 293 4.47 -19.16 -5.57
C LEU A 293 3.65 -17.89 -5.70
N SER A 294 4.28 -16.71 -5.66
CA SER A 294 3.58 -15.43 -5.85
C SER A 294 2.86 -15.34 -7.20
N VAL A 295 3.42 -15.90 -8.28
CA VAL A 295 2.78 -15.93 -9.61
C VAL A 295 1.45 -16.71 -9.60
N ILE A 296 1.34 -17.74 -8.77
CA ILE A 296 0.15 -18.60 -8.67
C ILE A 296 -0.81 -18.08 -7.59
N LEU A 297 -0.27 -17.75 -6.42
CA LEU A 297 -1.04 -17.38 -5.23
C LEU A 297 -1.66 -15.99 -5.35
N ILE A 298 -1.04 -15.03 -6.04
CA ILE A 298 -1.61 -13.69 -6.23
C ILE A 298 -2.92 -13.75 -7.03
N PRO A 299 -2.98 -14.37 -8.23
CA PRO A 299 -4.23 -14.56 -8.95
C PRO A 299 -5.28 -15.33 -8.15
N LEU A 300 -4.86 -16.37 -7.42
CA LEU A 300 -5.76 -17.19 -6.63
C LEU A 300 -6.38 -16.37 -5.47
N THR A 301 -5.56 -15.59 -4.77
CA THR A 301 -6.00 -14.65 -3.73
C THR A 301 -6.93 -13.59 -4.30
N THR A 302 -6.66 -13.11 -5.52
CA THR A 302 -7.54 -12.16 -6.23
C THR A 302 -8.93 -12.76 -6.47
N ILE A 303 -8.99 -14.02 -6.94
CA ILE A 303 -10.26 -14.74 -7.13
C ILE A 303 -10.97 -14.93 -5.79
N ILE A 304 -10.25 -15.32 -4.74
CA ILE A 304 -10.80 -15.47 -3.38
C ILE A 304 -11.42 -14.17 -2.89
N ILE A 305 -10.74 -13.03 -3.05
CA ILE A 305 -11.27 -11.71 -2.65
C ILE A 305 -12.58 -11.43 -3.40
N TYR A 306 -12.61 -11.60 -4.73
CA TYR A 306 -13.83 -11.33 -5.50
C TYR A 306 -14.98 -12.26 -5.14
N LEU A 307 -14.72 -13.56 -4.96
CA LEU A 307 -15.73 -14.52 -4.55
C LEU A 307 -16.23 -14.25 -3.13
N THR A 308 -15.35 -13.81 -2.22
CA THR A 308 -15.72 -13.42 -0.86
C THR A 308 -16.63 -12.20 -0.88
N ILE A 309 -16.27 -11.15 -1.63
CA ILE A 309 -17.12 -9.97 -1.81
C ILE A 309 -18.47 -10.36 -2.44
N ALA A 310 -18.47 -11.23 -3.45
CA ALA A 310 -19.69 -11.72 -4.09
C ALA A 310 -20.57 -12.54 -3.12
N ALA A 311 -19.99 -13.40 -2.30
CA ALA A 311 -20.70 -14.19 -1.30
C ALA A 311 -21.27 -13.31 -0.17
N MET A 312 -20.54 -12.26 0.24
CA MET A 312 -21.05 -11.24 1.16
C MET A 312 -22.22 -10.45 0.53
N ALA A 313 -22.15 -10.13 -0.76
CA ALA A 313 -23.19 -9.40 -1.47
C ALA A 313 -24.42 -10.26 -1.80
N VAL A 314 -24.24 -11.55 -2.08
CA VAL A 314 -25.27 -12.52 -2.46
C VAL A 314 -24.95 -13.86 -1.78
N PRO A 315 -25.46 -14.10 -0.56
CA PRO A 315 -25.08 -15.25 0.26
C PRO A 315 -25.81 -16.52 -0.18
N ILE A 316 -25.37 -17.10 -1.30
CA ILE A 316 -25.93 -18.34 -1.86
C ILE A 316 -24.93 -19.51 -1.73
N ALA A 317 -25.46 -20.72 -1.49
CA ALA A 317 -24.66 -21.93 -1.28
C ALA A 317 -23.66 -22.26 -2.42
N PRO A 318 -23.97 -22.06 -3.71
CA PRO A 318 -23.00 -22.32 -4.79
C PRO A 318 -21.75 -21.44 -4.72
N LEU A 319 -21.90 -20.18 -4.27
CA LEU A 319 -20.79 -19.24 -4.10
C LEU A 319 -19.89 -19.68 -2.95
N GLY A 320 -20.48 -20.08 -1.80
CA GLY A 320 -19.72 -20.60 -0.67
C GLY A 320 -19.00 -21.92 -1.00
N TRP A 321 -19.66 -22.83 -1.72
CA TRP A 321 -19.03 -24.06 -2.20
C TRP A 321 -17.82 -23.79 -3.10
N LEU A 322 -17.97 -22.88 -4.08
CA LEU A 322 -16.88 -22.51 -4.97
C LEU A 322 -15.71 -21.89 -4.19
N LEU A 323 -16.03 -20.96 -3.28
CA LEU A 323 -15.03 -20.31 -2.43
C LEU A 323 -14.26 -21.32 -1.56
N ASN A 324 -14.96 -22.29 -0.96
CA ASN A 324 -14.34 -23.37 -0.20
C ASN A 324 -13.33 -24.15 -1.03
N ASN A 325 -13.67 -24.52 -2.27
CA ASN A 325 -12.78 -25.28 -3.16
C ASN A 325 -11.54 -24.47 -3.56
N ILE A 326 -11.70 -23.19 -3.88
CA ILE A 326 -10.57 -22.33 -4.26
C ILE A 326 -9.64 -22.09 -3.05
N VAL A 327 -10.20 -21.87 -1.87
CA VAL A 327 -9.40 -21.73 -0.64
C VAL A 327 -8.68 -23.03 -0.29
N ALA A 328 -9.34 -24.18 -0.41
CA ALA A 328 -8.72 -25.49 -0.19
C ALA A 328 -7.59 -25.75 -1.20
N LEU A 329 -7.77 -25.37 -2.46
CA LEU A 329 -6.71 -25.44 -3.48
C LEU A 329 -5.51 -24.56 -3.08
N GLN A 330 -5.75 -23.32 -2.66
CA GLN A 330 -4.69 -22.41 -2.21
C GLN A 330 -3.91 -22.99 -1.02
N GLN A 331 -4.63 -23.50 -0.02
CA GLN A 331 -4.01 -24.11 1.16
C GLN A 331 -3.21 -25.36 0.80
N GLY A 332 -3.77 -26.24 -0.04
CA GLY A 332 -3.05 -27.44 -0.50
C GLY A 332 -1.77 -27.11 -1.27
N ILE A 333 -1.75 -26.03 -2.05
CA ILE A 333 -0.52 -25.55 -2.72
C ILE A 333 0.50 -25.08 -1.67
N ILE A 334 0.07 -24.30 -0.68
CA ILE A 334 0.95 -23.76 0.37
C ILE A 334 1.53 -24.87 1.24
N GLU A 335 0.71 -25.83 1.66
CA GLU A 335 1.14 -26.96 2.50
C GLU A 335 2.16 -27.83 1.76
N ARG A 336 1.88 -28.19 0.50
CA ARG A 336 2.81 -28.98 -0.33
C ARG A 336 4.10 -28.23 -0.62
N ALA A 337 4.03 -26.92 -0.87
CA ALA A 337 5.22 -26.12 -1.09
C ALA A 337 6.06 -25.98 0.19
N GLY A 338 5.40 -25.88 1.36
CA GLY A 338 6.04 -25.83 2.66
C GLY A 338 6.69 -27.15 3.09
N SER A 339 6.21 -28.30 2.59
CA SER A 339 6.79 -29.62 2.88
C SER A 339 8.04 -29.95 2.04
N ILE A 340 8.35 -29.16 1.01
CA ILE A 340 9.53 -29.39 0.17
C ILE A 340 10.81 -29.10 0.99
N PRO A 341 11.77 -30.04 1.06
CA PRO A 341 13.03 -29.81 1.75
C PRO A 341 13.77 -28.62 1.11
N PHE A 342 14.34 -27.75 1.94
CA PHE A 342 15.00 -26.50 1.52
C PHE A 342 14.11 -25.44 0.86
N ALA A 343 12.78 -25.58 0.86
CA ALA A 343 11.88 -24.53 0.38
C ALA A 343 12.06 -23.20 1.14
N THR A 344 12.39 -23.31 2.43
CA THR A 344 12.72 -22.19 3.31
C THR A 344 14.05 -22.47 3.99
N LEU A 345 15.00 -21.56 3.86
CA LEU A 345 16.17 -21.59 4.73
C LEU A 345 15.79 -20.90 6.05
N THR A 346 15.94 -21.61 7.16
CA THR A 346 15.62 -21.13 8.50
C THR A 346 16.90 -20.84 9.30
N ASN A 347 16.78 -20.17 10.45
CA ASN A 347 17.89 -19.84 11.35
C ASN A 347 18.95 -18.91 10.74
N LEU A 348 18.51 -17.93 9.94
CA LEU A 348 19.39 -16.91 9.38
C LEU A 348 19.45 -15.69 10.32
N TYR A 349 20.65 -15.32 10.73
CA TYR A 349 20.90 -14.15 11.59
C TYR A 349 21.90 -13.20 10.93
N PRO A 350 21.53 -12.54 9.82
CA PRO A 350 22.42 -11.60 9.15
C PRO A 350 22.71 -10.40 10.06
N SER A 351 23.97 -9.98 10.14
CA SER A 351 24.35 -8.76 10.86
C SER A 351 23.83 -7.52 10.14
N LYS A 352 23.55 -6.44 10.89
CA LYS A 352 23.15 -5.13 10.32
C LYS A 352 24.14 -4.63 9.26
N ALA A 353 25.44 -4.86 9.48
CA ALA A 353 26.50 -4.49 8.54
C ALA A 353 26.41 -5.27 7.21
N LEU A 354 26.12 -6.57 7.28
CA LEU A 354 25.93 -7.39 6.08
C LEU A 354 24.72 -6.91 5.25
N ILE A 355 23.61 -6.57 5.91
CA ILE A 355 22.41 -6.05 5.25
C ILE A 355 22.71 -4.71 4.56
N ALA A 356 23.40 -3.80 5.26
CA ALA A 356 23.81 -2.52 4.68
C ALA A 356 24.72 -2.71 3.46
N LEU A 357 25.66 -3.66 3.51
CA LEU A 357 26.54 -4.00 2.40
C LEU A 357 25.76 -4.56 1.20
N ILE A 358 24.80 -5.47 1.44
CA ILE A 358 23.94 -6.03 0.39
C ILE A 358 23.14 -4.92 -0.29
N TYR A 359 22.46 -4.06 0.49
CA TYR A 359 21.70 -2.94 -0.09
C TYR A 359 22.61 -1.95 -0.83
N GLY A 360 23.80 -1.65 -0.30
CA GLY A 360 24.79 -0.82 -0.98
C GLY A 360 25.20 -1.40 -2.33
N ALA A 361 25.50 -2.70 -2.40
CA ALA A 361 25.83 -3.39 -3.63
C ALA A 361 24.68 -3.38 -4.65
N MET A 362 23.44 -3.60 -4.19
CA MET A 362 22.24 -3.56 -5.04
C MET A 362 22.00 -2.16 -5.62
N VAL A 363 22.15 -1.10 -4.82
CA VAL A 363 21.99 0.29 -5.28
C VAL A 363 23.05 0.63 -6.33
N VAL A 364 24.33 0.27 -6.11
CA VAL A 364 25.39 0.49 -7.10
C VAL A 364 25.08 -0.25 -8.41
N ALA A 365 24.58 -1.48 -8.33
CA ALA A 365 24.17 -2.24 -9.51
C ALA A 365 23.04 -1.55 -10.29
N ILE A 366 22.01 -1.05 -9.58
CA ILE A 366 20.89 -0.30 -10.17
C ILE A 366 21.40 0.97 -10.86
N VAL A 367 22.23 1.77 -10.18
CA VAL A 367 22.76 3.03 -10.74
C VAL A 367 23.55 2.77 -12.02
N ARG A 368 24.41 1.75 -12.04
CA ARG A 368 25.18 1.34 -13.24
C ARG A 368 24.30 0.85 -14.39
N LEU A 369 23.19 0.23 -14.06
CA LEU A 369 22.26 -0.34 -15.04
C LEU A 369 21.40 0.77 -15.67
N ILE A 370 20.95 1.74 -14.88
CA ILE A 370 20.25 2.93 -15.36
C ILE A 370 21.18 3.81 -16.21
N SER A 371 22.43 4.03 -15.77
CA SER A 371 23.40 4.87 -16.50
C SER A 371 23.86 4.27 -17.84
N ARG A 372 23.59 2.99 -18.10
CA ARG A 372 23.86 2.34 -19.39
C ARG A 372 22.68 2.40 -20.36
N ALA A 373 21.49 2.72 -19.85
CA ALA A 373 20.24 2.79 -20.61
C ALA A 373 19.89 4.22 -21.05
N SER A 374 20.44 5.24 -20.38
CA SER A 374 20.47 6.65 -20.80
C SER A 374 21.64 6.92 -21.74
#